data_AF-H8ZGD5-F1
#
_entry.id   AF-H8ZGD5-F1
#
_cell.length_a   1.000
_cell.length_b   1.000
_cell.length_c   1.000
_cell.angle_alpha   90.00
_cell.angle_beta   90.00
_cell.angle_gamma   90.00
#
_symmetry.space_group_name_H-M   'P 1'
#
loop_
_entity.id
_entity.type
_entity.pdbx_description
1 polymer ?
#
loop_
_entity_poly.entity_id
_entity_poly.type
_entity_poly.pdbx_seq_one_letter_code
_entity_poly.pdbx_strand_id
1 'polypeptide(L)'
;MNHRVIEIKQLRGECRVVEVEPDHAVYIADISESQVVIKGKCMKVVAIDVQKSMIAVHSVAVTVEVARAKASLFVLGACPMAVLEQCVECRIGVVGKKAEMRLRRCASLSLVRLEGVNMEKETPESLDEICRSKKEEHLPDEMQILLEEGAVKSSIVKNG
;
A
#
# COMPACT_ATOMS: atom_id res chain seq x y z
N MET A 1 10.05 -24.70 -6.53
CA MET A 1 9.83 -23.96 -7.78
C MET A 1 10.56 -22.63 -7.65
N ASN A 2 11.44 -22.28 -8.59
CA ASN A 2 12.14 -20.99 -8.56
C ASN A 2 11.18 -19.90 -9.05
N HIS A 3 10.64 -19.10 -8.13
CA HIS A 3 9.84 -17.94 -8.47
C HIS A 3 10.71 -16.91 -9.21
N ARG A 4 10.20 -16.37 -10.32
CA ARG A 4 10.89 -15.30 -11.04
C ARG A 4 10.70 -14.00 -10.27
N VAL A 5 11.81 -13.36 -9.90
CA VAL A 5 11.79 -12.08 -9.18
C VAL A 5 12.03 -10.96 -10.18
N ILE A 6 11.15 -9.97 -10.20
CA ILE A 6 11.34 -8.72 -10.94
C ILE A 6 11.78 -7.65 -9.95
N GLU A 7 12.91 -7.01 -10.21
CA GLU A 7 13.45 -5.95 -9.36
C GLU A 7 13.27 -4.57 -10.01
N ILE A 8 12.78 -3.62 -9.22
CA ILE A 8 12.63 -2.21 -9.57
C ILE A 8 13.33 -1.41 -8.47
N LYS A 9 14.46 -0.77 -8.80
CA LYS A 9 15.30 -0.10 -7.81
C LYS A 9 15.70 1.29 -8.28
N GLN A 10 15.93 2.20 -7.33
CA GLN A 10 16.64 3.46 -7.55
C GLN A 10 15.99 4.43 -8.56
N LEU A 11 14.64 4.42 -8.66
CA LEU A 11 13.93 5.35 -9.54
C LEU A 11 13.81 6.75 -8.91
N ARG A 12 13.97 7.79 -9.72
CA ARG A 12 13.92 9.21 -9.32
C ARG A 12 13.18 10.03 -10.38
N GLY A 13 11.99 10.56 -10.06
CA GLY A 13 11.22 11.38 -11.01
C GLY A 13 10.62 10.61 -12.19
N GLU A 14 10.64 9.28 -12.16
CA GLU A 14 10.29 8.42 -13.30
C GLU A 14 8.96 7.70 -13.07
N CYS A 15 8.27 7.40 -14.16
CA CYS A 15 7.13 6.48 -14.17
C CYS A 15 7.53 5.16 -14.83
N ARG A 16 7.38 4.04 -14.11
CA ARG A 16 7.70 2.70 -14.59
C ARG A 16 6.48 1.80 -14.55
N VAL A 17 6.12 1.27 -15.72
CA VAL A 17 5.06 0.26 -15.87
C VAL A 17 5.69 -1.10 -16.09
N VAL A 18 5.22 -2.11 -15.35
CA VAL A 18 5.74 -3.48 -15.42
C VAL A 18 4.58 -4.46 -15.55
N GLU A 19 4.60 -5.28 -16.60
CA GLU A 19 3.69 -6.41 -16.79
C GLU A 19 4.20 -7.64 -16.01
N VAL A 20 3.31 -8.34 -15.32
CA VAL A 20 3.66 -9.50 -14.47
C VAL A 20 2.76 -10.70 -14.67
N GLU A 21 3.31 -11.88 -14.39
CA GLU A 21 2.61 -13.18 -14.41
C GLU A 21 2.42 -13.74 -12.99
N PRO A 22 1.48 -14.69 -12.79
CA PRO A 22 1.09 -15.15 -11.44
C PRO A 22 2.21 -15.77 -10.60
N ASP A 23 3.25 -16.31 -11.21
CA ASP A 23 4.42 -16.89 -10.54
C ASP A 23 5.52 -15.86 -10.23
N HIS A 24 5.38 -14.62 -10.71
CA HIS A 24 6.32 -13.53 -10.45
C HIS A 24 6.18 -12.99 -9.02
N ALA A 25 7.31 -12.63 -8.42
CA ALA A 25 7.36 -11.76 -7.25
C ALA A 25 8.00 -10.43 -7.65
N VAL A 26 7.45 -9.30 -7.19
CA VAL A 26 7.99 -7.98 -7.50
C VAL A 26 8.67 -7.41 -6.26
N TYR A 27 9.92 -7.00 -6.41
CA TYR A 27 10.69 -6.32 -5.38
C TYR A 27 10.97 -4.88 -5.82
N ILE A 28 10.45 -3.91 -5.07
CA ILE A 28 10.58 -2.48 -5.30
C ILE A 28 11.41 -1.91 -4.15
N ALA A 29 12.50 -1.21 -4.45
CA ALA A 29 13.33 -0.62 -3.40
C ALA A 29 13.91 0.74 -3.77
N ASP A 30 14.07 1.60 -2.77
CA ASP A 30 14.75 2.89 -2.90
C ASP A 30 14.14 3.73 -4.03
N ILE A 31 12.86 4.08 -3.87
CA ILE A 31 12.07 4.84 -4.85
C ILE A 31 11.73 6.20 -4.28
N SER A 32 11.98 7.27 -5.03
CA SER A 32 11.67 8.63 -4.60
C SER A 32 11.03 9.45 -5.71
N GLU A 33 9.98 10.20 -5.38
CA GLU A 33 9.29 11.13 -6.30
C GLU A 33 8.93 10.46 -7.64
N SER A 34 8.53 9.19 -7.61
CA SER A 34 8.35 8.34 -8.79
C SER A 34 7.02 7.59 -8.74
N GLN A 35 6.66 6.96 -9.86
CA GLN A 35 5.47 6.14 -9.98
C GLN A 35 5.84 4.74 -10.47
N VAL A 36 5.28 3.70 -9.85
CA VAL A 36 5.43 2.32 -10.30
C VAL A 36 4.05 1.70 -10.47
N VAL A 37 3.77 1.16 -11.66
CA VAL A 37 2.52 0.46 -11.97
C VAL A 37 2.82 -1.00 -12.28
N ILE A 38 2.24 -1.91 -11.50
CA ILE A 38 2.34 -3.35 -11.71
C ILE A 38 1.03 -3.82 -12.34
N LYS A 39 1.11 -4.17 -13.63
CA LYS A 39 -0.01 -4.64 -14.44
C LYS A 39 -0.04 -6.17 -14.51
N GLY A 40 -1.22 -6.74 -14.33
CA GLY A 40 -1.43 -8.19 -14.24
C GLY A 40 -1.50 -8.69 -12.79
N LYS A 41 -1.51 -10.01 -12.64
CA LYS A 41 -1.56 -10.69 -11.34
C LYS A 41 -0.20 -11.30 -11.05
N CYS A 42 0.41 -10.95 -9.92
CA CYS A 42 1.63 -11.57 -9.42
C CYS A 42 1.39 -12.32 -8.11
N MET A 43 2.40 -13.04 -7.63
CA MET A 43 2.34 -13.74 -6.35
C MET A 43 2.33 -12.77 -5.18
N LYS A 44 3.33 -11.89 -5.12
CA LYS A 44 3.52 -10.91 -4.05
C LYS A 44 4.29 -9.69 -4.54
N VAL A 45 4.11 -8.58 -3.83
CA VAL A 45 4.88 -7.35 -4.02
C VAL A 45 5.51 -6.97 -2.69
N VAL A 46 6.79 -6.63 -2.71
CA VAL A 46 7.51 -6.09 -1.57
C VAL A 46 8.07 -4.73 -1.98
N ALA A 47 7.71 -3.67 -1.27
CA ALA A 47 8.16 -2.30 -1.51
C ALA A 47 8.87 -1.76 -0.27
N ILE A 48 10.11 -1.32 -0.42
CA ILE A 48 10.95 -0.89 0.70
C ILE A 48 11.58 0.46 0.40
N ASP A 49 11.64 1.38 1.37
CA ASP A 49 12.27 2.69 1.22
C ASP A 49 11.64 3.49 0.06
N VAL A 50 10.35 3.82 0.22
CA VAL A 50 9.54 4.52 -0.79
C VAL A 50 9.14 5.90 -0.28
N GLN A 51 9.51 6.96 -0.99
CA GLN A 51 9.29 8.34 -0.54
C GLN A 51 8.58 9.17 -1.60
N LYS A 52 7.55 9.92 -1.21
CA LYS A 52 6.80 10.83 -2.11
C LYS A 52 6.42 10.20 -3.45
N SER A 53 6.10 8.90 -3.43
CA SER A 53 5.94 8.10 -4.64
C SER A 53 4.58 7.44 -4.69
N MET A 54 4.19 6.96 -5.87
CA MET A 54 3.01 6.12 -6.03
C MET A 54 3.41 4.69 -6.43
N ILE A 55 2.84 3.69 -5.77
CA ILE A 55 2.90 2.30 -6.22
C ILE A 55 1.48 1.79 -6.42
N ALA A 56 1.12 1.47 -7.66
CA ALA A 56 -0.15 0.90 -8.03
C ALA A 56 0.02 -0.58 -8.40
N VAL A 57 -0.76 -1.46 -7.76
CA VAL A 57 -0.67 -2.91 -7.92
C VAL A 57 -2.04 -3.46 -8.32
N HIS A 58 -2.15 -4.00 -9.53
CA HIS A 58 -3.42 -4.48 -10.04
C HIS A 58 -3.95 -5.71 -9.27
N SER A 59 -3.14 -6.77 -9.14
CA SER A 59 -3.53 -7.93 -8.33
C SER A 59 -2.33 -8.68 -7.76
N VAL A 60 -2.47 -9.13 -6.51
CA VAL A 60 -1.55 -10.09 -5.88
C VAL A 60 -2.32 -11.32 -5.40
N ALA A 61 -1.67 -12.48 -5.47
CA ALA A 61 -2.23 -13.72 -4.92
C ALA A 61 -2.10 -13.81 -3.40
N VAL A 62 -1.02 -13.26 -2.83
CA VAL A 62 -0.63 -13.48 -1.43
C VAL A 62 -0.58 -12.17 -0.65
N THR A 63 0.40 -11.30 -0.93
CA THR A 63 0.64 -10.10 -0.11
C THR A 63 1.15 -8.92 -0.91
N VAL A 64 0.82 -7.72 -0.44
CA VAL A 64 1.62 -6.51 -0.66
C VAL A 64 2.27 -6.13 0.68
N GLU A 65 3.59 -6.08 0.71
CA GLU A 65 4.37 -5.70 1.89
C GLU A 65 5.06 -4.36 1.61
N VAL A 66 4.85 -3.38 2.48
CA VAL A 66 5.46 -2.06 2.39
C VAL A 66 6.23 -1.78 3.66
N ALA A 67 7.52 -1.46 3.54
CA ALA A 67 8.37 -1.11 4.66
C ALA A 67 9.04 0.25 4.45
N ARG A 68 9.08 1.07 5.51
CA ARG A 68 9.79 2.37 5.52
C ARG A 68 9.36 3.30 4.38
N ALA A 69 8.05 3.51 4.26
CA ALA A 69 7.49 4.46 3.30
C ALA A 69 7.12 5.79 3.94
N LYS A 70 7.27 6.89 3.20
CA LYS A 70 6.86 8.23 3.65
C LYS A 70 6.13 9.00 2.56
N ALA A 71 5.06 9.71 2.93
CA ALA A 71 4.35 10.65 2.04
C ALA A 71 3.94 10.02 0.69
N SER A 72 3.59 8.74 0.68
CA SER A 72 3.43 7.93 -0.54
C SER A 72 2.00 7.42 -0.70
N LEU A 73 1.61 7.16 -1.94
CA LEU A 73 0.30 6.59 -2.31
C LEU A 73 0.47 5.12 -2.73
N PHE A 74 -0.29 4.23 -2.10
CA PHE A 74 -0.37 2.83 -2.49
C PHE A 74 -1.76 2.51 -3.01
N VAL A 75 -1.88 2.18 -4.29
CA VAL A 75 -3.16 1.78 -4.89
C VAL A 75 -3.18 0.27 -5.03
N LEU A 76 -4.07 -0.36 -4.26
CA LEU A 76 -4.19 -1.81 -4.15
C LEU A 76 -5.47 -2.26 -4.84
N GLY A 77 -5.30 -3.02 -5.92
CA GLY A 77 -6.39 -3.71 -6.59
C GLY A 77 -6.86 -4.94 -5.81
N ALA A 78 -6.90 -6.10 -6.47
CA ALA A 78 -7.23 -7.35 -5.80
C ALA A 78 -6.05 -7.80 -4.92
N CYS A 79 -6.14 -7.52 -3.62
CA CYS A 79 -5.12 -7.79 -2.61
C CYS A 79 -5.75 -8.42 -1.36
N PRO A 80 -5.49 -9.69 -1.04
CA PRO A 80 -6.08 -10.33 0.13
C PRO A 80 -5.48 -9.81 1.43
N MET A 81 -4.19 -9.46 1.45
CA MET A 81 -3.51 -8.91 2.63
C MET A 81 -2.46 -7.87 2.25
N ALA A 82 -2.49 -6.73 2.94
CA ALA A 82 -1.44 -5.71 2.90
C ALA A 82 -0.77 -5.58 4.28
N VAL A 83 0.55 -5.59 4.30
CA VAL A 83 1.35 -5.39 5.52
C VAL A 83 2.12 -4.08 5.36
N LEU A 84 1.94 -3.15 6.28
CA LEU A 84 2.64 -1.88 6.30
C LEU A 84 3.47 -1.80 7.58
N GLU A 85 4.78 -1.59 7.43
CA GLU A 85 5.74 -1.48 8.52
C GLU A 85 6.51 -0.16 8.42
N GLN A 86 6.54 0.64 9.48
CA GLN A 86 7.24 1.93 9.50
C GLN A 86 6.81 2.88 8.37
N CYS A 87 5.53 2.89 8.03
CA CYS A 87 4.96 3.78 7.01
C CYS A 87 4.35 5.02 7.67
N VAL A 88 4.68 6.20 7.14
CA VAL A 88 4.29 7.50 7.72
C VAL A 88 3.66 8.39 6.65
N GLU A 89 2.56 9.07 6.97
CA GLU A 89 1.88 10.01 6.04
C GLU A 89 1.51 9.35 4.69
N CYS A 90 1.14 8.06 4.70
CA CYS A 90 0.83 7.33 3.47
C CYS A 90 -0.68 7.20 3.28
N ARG A 91 -1.12 7.36 2.03
CA ARG A 91 -2.49 7.12 1.60
C ARG A 91 -2.59 5.75 0.94
N ILE A 92 -3.66 5.01 1.24
CA ILE A 92 -3.88 3.66 0.71
C ILE A 92 -5.23 3.63 -0.02
N GLY A 93 -5.19 3.58 -1.34
CA GLY A 93 -6.37 3.40 -2.18
C GLY A 93 -6.68 1.91 -2.34
N VAL A 94 -7.90 1.49 -2.01
CA VAL A 94 -8.33 0.08 -2.13
C VAL A 94 -9.48 -0.03 -3.11
N VAL A 95 -9.26 -0.76 -4.22
CA VAL A 95 -10.28 -0.98 -5.27
C VAL A 95 -11.16 -2.20 -4.96
N GLY A 96 -10.60 -3.19 -4.25
CA GLY A 96 -11.30 -4.43 -3.89
C GLY A 96 -12.28 -4.29 -2.72
N LYS A 97 -13.23 -5.25 -2.61
CA LYS A 97 -14.22 -5.28 -1.53
C LYS A 97 -13.65 -5.73 -0.18
N LYS A 98 -12.58 -6.53 -0.19
CA LYS A 98 -11.99 -7.14 1.01
C LYS A 98 -10.48 -7.18 0.90
N ALA A 99 -9.81 -6.62 1.90
CA ALA A 99 -8.37 -6.74 2.14
C ALA A 99 -8.15 -6.74 3.66
N GLU A 100 -7.32 -7.65 4.17
CA GLU A 100 -6.79 -7.56 5.53
C GLU A 100 -5.61 -6.58 5.52
N MET A 101 -5.55 -5.66 6.47
CA MET A 101 -4.42 -4.75 6.63
C MET A 101 -3.76 -4.95 7.98
N ARG A 102 -2.44 -5.18 7.97
CA ARG A 102 -1.62 -5.29 9.19
C ARG A 102 -0.68 -4.10 9.26
N LEU A 103 -0.78 -3.33 10.34
CA LEU A 103 0.00 -2.12 10.56
C LEU A 103 1.01 -2.35 11.67
N ARG A 104 2.26 -1.94 11.46
CA ARG A 104 3.33 -2.06 12.46
C ARG A 104 4.18 -0.79 12.47
N ARG A 105 4.13 -0.04 13.59
CA ARG A 105 4.89 1.21 13.75
C ARG A 105 4.58 2.23 12.64
N CYS A 106 3.33 2.30 12.22
CA CYS A 106 2.86 3.26 11.23
C CYS A 106 2.24 4.48 11.91
N ALA A 107 2.23 5.62 11.24
CA ALA A 107 1.61 6.86 11.73
C ALA A 107 0.94 7.63 10.60
N SER A 108 -0.16 8.33 10.89
CA SER A 108 -0.84 9.20 9.94
C SER A 108 -1.17 8.52 8.60
N LEU A 109 -1.70 7.29 8.66
CA LEU A 109 -2.17 6.59 7.49
C LEU A 109 -3.62 6.97 7.17
N SER A 110 -3.94 7.09 5.90
CA SER A 110 -5.32 7.24 5.45
C SER A 110 -5.69 6.18 4.41
N LEU A 111 -6.97 5.81 4.41
CA LEU A 111 -7.54 4.84 3.50
C LEU A 111 -8.60 5.51 2.63
N VAL A 112 -8.62 5.15 1.36
CA VAL A 112 -9.63 5.59 0.41
C VAL A 112 -10.22 4.38 -0.30
N ARG A 113 -11.55 4.29 -0.32
CA ARG A 113 -12.26 3.26 -1.09
C ARG A 113 -12.44 3.72 -2.53
N LEU A 114 -11.94 2.92 -3.47
CA LEU A 114 -11.95 3.18 -4.90
C LEU A 114 -13.00 2.30 -5.60
N GLU A 115 -14.25 2.38 -5.13
CA GLU A 115 -15.35 1.57 -5.68
C GLU A 115 -15.60 1.88 -7.16
N GLY A 116 -15.69 0.82 -7.96
CA GLY A 116 -15.97 0.93 -9.40
C GLY A 116 -14.77 1.34 -10.26
N VAL A 117 -13.60 1.60 -9.67
CA VAL A 117 -12.37 1.90 -10.41
C VAL A 117 -11.88 0.65 -11.15
N ASN A 118 -11.59 0.79 -12.45
CA ASN A 118 -10.98 -0.27 -13.23
C ASN A 118 -9.50 0.04 -13.48
N MET A 119 -8.62 -0.58 -12.67
CA MET A 119 -7.18 -0.34 -12.73
C MET A 119 -6.53 -0.66 -14.08
N GLU A 120 -7.15 -1.47 -14.94
CA GLU A 120 -6.60 -1.75 -16.28
C GLU A 120 -6.70 -0.55 -17.22
N LYS A 121 -7.64 0.36 -16.95
CA LYS A 121 -7.97 1.51 -17.79
C LYS A 121 -7.44 2.83 -17.25
N GLU A 122 -7.14 2.90 -15.96
CA GLU A 122 -6.65 4.12 -15.33
C GLU A 122 -5.16 4.36 -15.57
N THR A 123 -4.78 5.63 -15.72
CA THR A 123 -3.38 6.07 -15.67
C THR A 123 -2.96 6.35 -14.23
N PRO A 124 -1.66 6.43 -13.93
CA PRO A 124 -1.17 6.88 -12.63
C PRO A 124 -1.76 8.21 -12.14
N GLU A 125 -1.86 9.19 -13.04
CA GLU A 125 -2.37 10.53 -12.74
C GLU A 125 -3.85 10.46 -12.41
N SER A 126 -4.63 9.69 -13.18
CA SER A 126 -6.05 9.45 -12.90
C SER A 126 -6.24 8.78 -11.53
N LEU A 127 -5.45 7.76 -11.21
CA LEU A 127 -5.52 7.09 -9.91
C LEU A 127 -5.22 8.03 -8.74
N ASP A 128 -4.21 8.90 -8.86
CA ASP A 128 -3.89 9.89 -7.84
C ASP A 128 -5.03 10.93 -7.69
N GLU A 129 -5.58 11.44 -8.79
CA GLU A 129 -6.72 12.35 -8.78
C GLU A 129 -7.97 11.73 -8.14
N ILE A 130 -8.31 10.50 -8.51
CA ILE A 130 -9.43 9.76 -7.90
C ILE A 130 -9.18 9.60 -6.40
N CYS A 131 -7.97 9.22 -5.97
CA CYS A 131 -7.66 9.07 -4.55
C CYS A 131 -7.83 10.39 -3.78
N ARG A 132 -7.46 11.54 -4.37
CA ARG A 132 -7.57 12.86 -3.75
C ARG A 132 -9.00 13.40 -3.71
N SER A 133 -9.84 13.02 -4.66
CA SER A 133 -11.23 13.49 -4.75
C SER A 133 -12.20 12.74 -3.84
N LYS A 134 -11.78 11.61 -3.28
CA LYS A 134 -12.61 10.74 -2.42
C LYS A 134 -12.40 11.08 -0.95
N LYS A 135 -13.42 10.75 -0.14
CA LYS A 135 -13.33 10.90 1.32
C LYS A 135 -12.28 9.93 1.86
N GLU A 136 -11.36 10.48 2.66
CA GLU A 136 -10.36 9.71 3.38
C GLU A 136 -10.90 9.21 4.73
N GLU A 137 -10.57 7.97 5.07
CA GLU A 137 -10.72 7.39 6.40
C GLU A 137 -9.35 7.32 7.05
N HIS A 138 -9.13 8.11 8.11
CA HIS A 138 -7.87 8.05 8.85
C HIS A 138 -7.80 6.75 9.67
N LEU A 139 -6.69 6.04 9.53
CA LEU A 139 -6.43 4.84 10.31
C LEU A 139 -5.87 5.24 11.68
N PRO A 140 -6.21 4.52 12.74
CA PRO A 140 -5.67 4.79 14.06
C PRO A 140 -4.16 4.55 14.11
N ASP A 141 -3.45 5.43 14.82
CA ASP A 141 -2.02 5.36 15.06
C ASP A 141 -1.65 5.28 16.56
N GLU A 142 -2.64 5.42 17.44
CA GLU A 142 -2.45 5.35 18.88
C GLU A 142 -3.28 4.20 19.52
N MET A 143 -2.63 3.51 20.47
CA MET A 143 -3.23 2.48 21.30
C MET A 143 -3.16 2.93 22.76
N GLN A 144 -4.31 2.99 23.41
CA GLN A 144 -4.41 3.30 24.83
C GLN A 144 -4.25 2.01 25.65
N ILE A 145 -3.43 2.06 26.69
CA ILE A 145 -3.27 1.00 27.68
C ILE A 145 -3.79 1.49 29.02
N LEU A 146 -4.74 0.76 29.60
CA LEU A 146 -5.24 1.02 30.95
C LEU A 146 -4.77 -0.10 31.88
N LEU A 147 -4.15 0.29 32.99
CA LEU A 147 -3.68 -0.61 34.05
C LEU A 147 -4.69 -0.53 35.20
N GLU A 148 -5.43 -1.62 35.42
CA GLU A 148 -6.35 -1.78 36.55
C GLU A 148 -5.79 -2.84 37.51
N GLU A 149 -6.29 -2.90 38.74
CA GLU A 149 -5.89 -3.95 39.69
C GLU A 149 -6.11 -5.35 39.08
N GLY A 150 -5.01 -6.03 38.74
CA GLY A 150 -5.01 -7.38 38.18
C GLY A 150 -5.31 -7.50 36.68
N ALA A 151 -5.47 -6.42 35.93
CA ALA A 151 -5.79 -6.48 34.50
C ALA A 151 -5.09 -5.40 33.66
N VAL A 152 -4.68 -5.79 32.45
CA VAL A 152 -4.21 -4.87 31.41
C VAL A 152 -5.25 -4.86 30.29
N LYS A 153 -5.83 -3.69 30.03
CA LYS A 153 -6.79 -3.48 28.94
C LYS A 153 -6.15 -2.62 27.85
N SER A 154 -6.46 -2.93 26.60
CA SER A 154 -6.01 -2.14 25.46
C SER A 154 -7.16 -1.75 24.54
N SER A 155 -7.16 -0.51 24.08
CA SER A 155 -8.11 0.01 23.10
C SER A 155 -7.40 0.83 22.04
N ILE A 156 -8.07 1.01 20.90
CA ILE A 156 -7.62 1.89 19.83
C ILE A 156 -8.16 3.29 20.11
N VAL A 157 -7.29 4.30 20.08
CA VAL A 157 -7.72 5.70 20.12
C VAL A 157 -8.19 6.09 18.73
N LYS A 158 -9.45 6.51 18.62
CA LYS A 158 -10.00 6.99 17.35
C LYS A 158 -9.63 8.45 17.17
N ASN A 159 -8.82 8.74 16.15
CA ASN A 159 -8.58 10.10 15.72
C ASN A 159 -9.87 10.62 15.06
N GLY A 160 -10.36 11.77 15.52
CA GLY A 160 -11.61 12.39 15.07
C GLY A 160 -11.52 13.01 13.69
#